data_AF-A0A7R9EKZ0-F1
#
_entry.id   AF-A0A7R9EKZ0-F1
#
_cell.length_a   1.000
_cell.length_b   1.000
_cell.length_c   1.000
_cell.angle_alpha   90.00
_cell.angle_beta   90.00
_cell.angle_gamma   90.00
#
_symmetry.space_group_name_H-M   'P 1'
#
loop_
_entity.id
_entity.type
_entity.pdbx_description
1 polymer ?
#
loop_
_entity_poly.entity_id
_entity_poly.type
_entity_poly.pdbx_seq_one_letter_code
_entity_poly.pdbx_strand_id
1 'polypeptide(L)'
;MLPHLMQHFAPAFTLSLCNFRVERSRETTARVTVWREYGVKRSYTMETSFCGCDRGLYQDQHLHTAHLQEVGANLCQALACLQNDTCWGLELLSAVSRDSNR
;
A
#
# COMPACT_ATOMS: atom_id res chain seq x y z
N MET A 1 4.21 6.77 -4.42
CA MET A 1 5.38 5.86 -4.44
C MET A 1 5.22 4.67 -3.51
N LEU A 2 5.16 4.80 -2.17
CA LEU A 2 5.05 3.61 -1.29
C LEU A 2 3.80 2.73 -1.58
N PRO A 3 2.57 3.29 -1.69
CA PRO A 3 1.40 2.47 -2.07
C PRO A 3 1.52 1.81 -3.46
N HIS A 4 2.29 2.41 -4.37
CA HIS A 4 2.51 1.82 -5.71
C HIS A 4 3.51 0.65 -5.63
N LEU A 5 4.54 0.78 -4.80
CA LEU A 5 5.45 -0.34 -4.51
C LEU A 5 4.70 -1.47 -3.82
N MET A 6 3.78 -1.16 -2.89
CA MET A 6 2.92 -2.18 -2.28
C MET A 6 2.04 -2.90 -3.30
N GLN A 7 1.43 -2.18 -4.26
CA GLN A 7 0.66 -2.80 -5.35
C GLN A 7 1.51 -3.76 -6.19
N HIS A 8 2.80 -3.49 -6.33
CA HIS A 8 3.70 -4.34 -7.08
C HIS A 8 4.15 -5.57 -6.28
N PHE A 9 4.51 -5.39 -5.00
CA PHE A 9 5.09 -6.46 -4.20
C PHE A 9 4.08 -7.33 -3.45
N ALA A 10 2.93 -6.78 -3.06
CA ALA A 10 1.98 -7.48 -2.19
C ALA A 10 0.74 -7.95 -2.97
N PRO A 11 0.56 -9.27 -3.19
CA PRO A 11 -0.62 -9.80 -3.89
C PRO A 11 -1.95 -9.49 -3.20
N ALA A 12 -1.93 -9.35 -1.87
CA ALA A 12 -3.10 -9.02 -1.05
C ALA A 12 -3.39 -7.50 -0.97
N PHE A 13 -2.59 -6.65 -1.61
CA PHE A 13 -2.77 -5.20 -1.58
C PHE A 13 -3.37 -4.70 -2.90
N THR A 14 -4.36 -3.81 -2.82
CA THR A 14 -4.99 -3.20 -3.99
C THR A 14 -5.04 -1.68 -3.85
N LEU A 15 -4.30 -0.97 -4.70
CA LEU A 15 -4.17 0.48 -4.68
C LEU A 15 -5.48 1.19 -5.02
N SER A 16 -6.28 0.64 -5.94
CA SER A 16 -7.57 1.24 -6.32
C SER A 16 -8.62 1.22 -5.21
N LEU A 17 -8.44 0.36 -4.20
CA LEU A 17 -9.28 0.30 -3.00
C LEU A 17 -8.79 1.22 -1.86
N CYS A 18 -7.61 1.84 -2.03
CA CYS A 18 -7.07 2.75 -1.02
C CYS A 18 -7.77 4.12 -1.03
N ASN A 19 -7.99 4.69 0.16
CA ASN A 19 -8.51 6.04 0.32
C ASN A 19 -7.48 6.96 0.97
N PHE A 20 -6.97 7.92 0.20
CA PHE A 20 -5.98 8.90 0.64
C PHE A 20 -6.58 10.25 1.04
N ARG A 21 -7.91 10.42 0.92
CA ARG A 21 -8.57 11.68 1.26
C ARG A 21 -8.52 11.91 2.77
N VAL A 22 -8.12 13.11 3.18
CA VAL A 22 -8.21 13.56 4.57
C VAL A 22 -9.53 14.30 4.75
N GLU A 23 -10.41 13.70 5.54
CA GLU A 23 -11.71 14.28 5.89
C GLU A 23 -11.59 15.08 7.20
N ARG A 24 -12.43 16.11 7.37
CA ARG A 24 -12.43 16.97 8.58
C ARG A 24 -12.57 16.16 9.87
N SER A 25 -13.40 15.12 9.86
CA SER A 25 -13.61 14.22 11.00
C SER A 25 -12.37 13.39 11.37
N ARG A 26 -11.37 13.29 10.49
CA ARG A 26 -10.17 12.47 10.66
C ARG A 26 -8.92 13.30 10.94
N GLU A 27 -9.04 14.62 11.08
CA GLU A 27 -7.88 15.50 11.28
C GLU A 27 -7.13 15.22 12.58
N THR A 28 -7.83 14.70 13.60
CA THR A 28 -7.27 14.33 14.90
C THR A 28 -6.75 12.90 14.95
N THR A 29 -6.83 12.14 13.85
CA THR A 29 -6.29 10.78 13.81
C THR A 29 -4.77 10.80 13.83
N ALA A 30 -4.17 9.82 14.52
CA ALA A 30 -2.71 9.74 14.68
C ALA A 30 -1.95 9.87 13.36
N ARG A 31 -2.44 9.23 12.29
CA ARG A 31 -1.85 9.34 10.95
C ARG A 31 -1.75 10.78 10.47
N VAL A 32 -2.83 11.55 10.60
CA VAL A 32 -2.91 12.93 10.11
C VAL A 32 -2.07 13.85 10.99
N THR A 33 -2.09 13.67 12.31
CA THR A 33 -1.24 14.43 13.24
C THR A 33 0.24 14.19 12.96
N VAL A 34 0.66 12.94 12.80
CA VAL A 34 2.06 12.57 12.48
C VAL A 34 2.51 13.18 11.15
N TRP A 35 1.62 13.26 10.16
CA TRP A 35 1.93 13.90 8.88
C TRP A 35 2.00 15.43 8.99
N ARG A 36 1.00 16.08 9.60
CA ARG A 36 0.86 17.54 9.64
C ARG A 36 1.79 18.20 10.65
N GLU A 37 1.83 17.69 11.87
CA GLU A 37 2.54 18.33 12.99
C GLU A 37 4.01 17.91 13.06
N TYR A 38 4.30 16.65 12.75
CA TYR A 38 5.66 16.10 12.83
C TYR A 38 6.37 15.98 11.47
N GLY A 39 5.71 16.41 10.39
CA GLY A 39 6.31 16.45 9.05
C GLY A 39 6.62 15.09 8.42
N VAL A 40 6.08 13.99 8.96
CA VAL A 40 6.31 12.65 8.42
C VAL A 40 5.50 12.47 7.15
N LYS A 41 6.14 12.66 6.00
CA LYS A 41 5.49 12.66 4.67
C LYS A 41 4.75 11.35 4.31
N ARG A 42 5.11 10.24 4.94
CA ARG A 42 4.64 8.89 4.59
C ARG A 42 3.95 8.21 5.76
N SER A 43 2.95 8.90 6.31
CA SER A 43 2.11 8.40 7.39
C SER A 43 0.85 7.75 6.81
N TYR A 44 0.69 6.43 7.01
CA TYR A 44 -0.41 5.64 6.45
C TYR A 44 -1.04 4.74 7.52
N THR A 45 -2.28 4.33 7.28
CA THR A 45 -2.92 3.23 7.99
C THR A 45 -3.06 2.09 7.00
N MET A 46 -2.57 0.90 7.35
CA MET A 46 -2.79 -0.31 6.56
C MET A 46 -3.95 -1.07 7.18
N GLU A 47 -4.98 -1.31 6.39
CA GLU A 47 -6.21 -1.98 6.83
C GLU A 47 -6.32 -3.33 6.11
N THR A 48 -6.86 -4.34 6.78
CA THR A 48 -7.03 -5.69 6.24
C THR A 48 -8.48 -6.13 6.38
N SER A 49 -8.97 -6.91 5.41
CA SER A 49 -10.33 -7.42 5.42
C SER A 49 -10.46 -8.56 6.42
N PHE A 50 -11.54 -8.56 7.19
CA PHE A 50 -11.88 -9.70 8.04
C PHE A 50 -12.40 -10.89 7.22
N CYS A 51 -13.16 -10.62 6.15
CA CYS A 51 -13.84 -11.64 5.35
C CYS A 51 -12.98 -12.21 4.21
N GLY A 52 -11.67 -11.93 4.19
CA GLY A 52 -10.79 -12.38 3.11
C GLY A 52 -10.78 -11.45 1.89
N CYS A 53 -10.17 -11.93 0.81
CA CYS A 53 -10.05 -11.23 -0.47
C CYS A 53 -11.13 -11.69 -1.44
N ASP A 54 -11.75 -10.74 -2.15
CA ASP A 54 -12.74 -11.00 -3.20
C ASP A 54 -12.11 -11.12 -4.59
N ARG A 55 -10.80 -10.86 -4.71
CA ARG A 55 -10.04 -10.77 -5.97
C ARG A 55 -8.58 -11.19 -5.77
N GLY A 56 -7.91 -11.51 -6.88
CA GLY A 56 -6.48 -11.77 -6.93
C GLY A 56 -6.11 -13.18 -6.48
N LEU A 57 -4.83 -13.39 -6.14
CA LEU A 57 -4.29 -14.71 -5.80
C LEU A 57 -5.00 -15.38 -4.62
N TYR A 58 -5.51 -14.57 -3.69
CA TYR A 58 -6.18 -15.02 -2.46
C TYR A 58 -7.71 -14.91 -2.55
N GLN A 59 -8.28 -14.79 -3.75
CA GLN A 59 -9.72 -14.75 -3.94
C GLN A 59 -10.40 -15.97 -3.29
N ASP A 60 -11.51 -15.73 -2.61
CA ASP A 60 -12.33 -16.73 -1.90
C ASP A 60 -11.59 -17.46 -0.76
N GLN A 61 -10.43 -16.93 -0.33
CA GLN A 61 -9.67 -17.43 0.81
C GLN A 61 -9.79 -16.47 2.00
N HIS A 62 -9.90 -17.04 3.20
CA HIS A 62 -9.79 -16.27 4.43
C HIS A 62 -8.34 -15.81 4.63
N LEU A 63 -8.17 -14.57 5.09
CA LEU A 63 -6.86 -14.08 5.48
C LEU A 63 -6.45 -14.72 6.81
N HIS A 64 -5.33 -15.44 6.78
CA HIS A 64 -4.73 -16.04 7.96
C HIS A 64 -3.43 -15.33 8.31
N THR A 65 -2.88 -15.65 9.48
CA THR A 65 -1.64 -15.04 9.98
C THR A 65 -0.49 -15.13 8.98
N ALA A 66 -0.38 -16.23 8.22
CA ALA A 66 0.64 -16.38 7.19
C ALA A 66 0.54 -15.31 6.08
N HIS A 67 -0.66 -15.03 5.59
CA HIS A 67 -0.89 -13.99 4.59
C HIS A 67 -0.55 -12.59 5.15
N LEU A 68 -0.86 -12.34 6.42
CA LEU A 68 -0.54 -11.07 7.08
C LEU A 68 0.98 -10.90 7.29
N GLN A 69 1.67 -11.99 7.63
CA GLN A 69 3.13 -12.00 7.73
C GLN A 69 3.80 -11.74 6.37
N GLU A 70 3.27 -12.34 5.30
CA GLU A 70 3.72 -12.09 3.93
C GLU A 70 3.53 -10.62 3.55
N VAL A 71 2.37 -10.02 3.83
CA VAL A 71 2.13 -8.58 3.60
C VAL A 71 3.13 -7.72 4.38
N GLY A 72 3.48 -8.10 5.61
CA GLY A 72 4.52 -7.45 6.39
C GLY A 72 5.91 -7.53 5.75
N ALA A 73 6.29 -8.71 5.22
CA ALA A 73 7.54 -8.89 4.49
C ALA A 73 7.58 -8.04 3.20
N ASN A 74 6.48 -8.01 2.45
CA ASN A 74 6.34 -7.19 1.25
C ASN A 74 6.43 -5.69 1.57
N LEU A 75 5.91 -5.25 2.72
CA LEU A 75 6.08 -3.87 3.21
C LEU A 75 7.55 -3.55 3.47
N CYS A 76 8.30 -4.44 4.12
CA CYS A 76 9.75 -4.26 4.33
C CYS A 76 10.49 -4.12 2.99
N GLN A 77 10.17 -4.96 2.00
CA GLN A 77 10.76 -4.87 0.67
C GLN A 77 10.41 -3.54 -0.02
N ALA A 78 9.15 -3.11 0.05
CA ALA A 78 8.72 -1.82 -0.50
C ALA A 78 9.46 -0.65 0.16
N LEU A 79 9.70 -0.69 1.48
CA LEU A 79 10.46 0.33 2.21
C LEU A 79 11.95 0.32 1.81
N ALA A 80 12.56 -0.84 1.65
CA ALA A 80 13.94 -0.94 1.18
C ALA A 80 14.11 -0.37 -0.23
N CYS A 81 13.19 -0.68 -1.14
CA CYS A 81 13.16 -0.08 -2.49
C CYS A 81 12.95 1.44 -2.44
N LEU A 82 12.15 1.92 -1.49
CA LEU A 82 11.89 3.34 -1.31
C LEU A 82 13.13 4.11 -0.81
N GLN A 83 13.95 3.48 0.02
CA GLN A 83 15.17 4.09 0.57
C GLN A 83 16.27 4.20 -0.48
N ASN A 84 16.32 3.26 -1.43
CA ASN A 84 17.41 3.18 -2.39
C ASN A 84 17.25 4.07 -3.62
N ASP A 85 16.13 4.77 -3.83
CA ASP A 85 15.83 5.79 -4.88
C ASP A 85 16.26 5.51 -6.35
N THR A 86 16.88 4.38 -6.70
CA THR A 86 17.77 4.32 -7.88
C THR A 86 17.41 3.34 -9.00
N CYS A 87 16.35 2.54 -8.95
CA CYS A 87 16.05 1.64 -10.09
C CYS A 87 14.58 1.58 -10.51
N TRP A 88 13.63 1.79 -9.59
CA TRP A 88 12.22 1.54 -9.89
C TRP A 88 11.46 2.71 -10.52
N GLY A 89 12.05 3.91 -10.59
CA GLY A 89 11.37 5.08 -11.16
C GLY A 89 10.90 4.84 -12.61
N LEU A 90 11.73 4.17 -13.42
CA LEU A 90 11.41 3.86 -14.82
C LEU A 90 10.53 2.61 -14.98
N GLU A 91 10.75 1.58 -14.18
CA GLU A 91 9.94 0.34 -14.23
C GLU A 91 8.50 0.57 -13.74
N LEU A 92 8.28 1.36 -12.67
CA LEU A 92 6.94 1.74 -12.22
C LEU A 92 6.21 2.62 -13.24
N LEU A 93 6.89 3.57 -13.89
CA LEU A 93 6.29 4.36 -14.98
C LEU A 93 5.90 3.45 -16.16
N SER A 94 6.72 2.44 -16.47
CA SER A 94 6.40 1.47 -17.52
C SER A 94 5.23 0.54 -17.16
N ALA A 95 5.09 0.15 -15.89
CA ALA A 95 4.01 -0.70 -15.40
C ALA A 95 2.68 0.09 -15.32
N VAL A 96 2.71 1.33 -14.81
CA VAL A 96 1.54 2.22 -14.74
C VAL A 96 1.03 2.61 -16.14
N SER A 97 1.91 2.83 -17.12
CA SER A 97 1.51 3.11 -18.51
C SER A 97 0.80 1.92 -19.19
N ARG A 98 1.08 0.68 -18.79
CA ARG A 98 0.40 -0.50 -19.35
C ARG A 98 -1.03 -0.67 -18.82
N ASP A 99 -1.28 -0.31 -17.57
CA ASP A 99 -2.62 -0.40 -16.98
C ASP A 99 -3.56 0.74 -17.41
N SER A 100 -3.05 1.87 -17.90
CA SER A 100 -3.89 3.00 -18.38
C SER A 100 -4.42 2.82 -19.80
N ASN A 101 -4.05 1.74 -20.51
CA ASN A 101 -4.41 1.50 -21.91
C ASN A 101 -5.36 0.29 -22.07
N ARG A 102 -6.14 -0.02 -21.03
CA ARG A 102 -7.12 -1.10 -21.01
C ARG A 102 -8.47 -0.63 -20.49
#